data_AF-K9FXS6-F1
#
_entry.id   AF-K9FXS6-F1
#
_cell.length_a   1.000
_cell.length_b   1.000
_cell.length_c   1.000
_cell.angle_alpha   90.00
_cell.angle_beta   90.00
_cell.angle_gamma   90.00
#
_symmetry.space_group_name_H-M   'P 1'
#
loop_
_entity.id
_entity.type
_entity.pdbx_description
1 polymer ?
#
loop_
_entity_poly.entity_id
_entity_poly.type
_entity_poly.pdbx_seq_one_letter_code
_entity_poly.pdbx_strand_id
1 'polypeptide(L)'
;MPIRPKNEAQLFRLRLSPTFNTGSPPELEIEVAMNSNFDGVDVHSVKAIITTNSVDYLLPENGLDLRFTRTVSQDLLYKPSSNSELPQSSSENFFPEPSSPQIEVMLQSLKTSIQGSIVSSEASQAAVPLPIFCNVTLPSDLVLQPASHRVKSKKMDESMAENNVTVEYMFPPLNDIRGAIVQKYNFNGRPLDYRYYESGSLLAARTNEVSMGMEIPQIDSAAENDQYQQLDHEFHSFYNAACDMAFKIHGKRYVD
;
A
#
# COMPACT_ATOMS: atom_id res chain seq x y z
N MET A 1 -29.64 -4.90 -4.49
CA MET A 1 -28.89 -6.14 -4.79
C MET A 1 -27.75 -6.29 -3.79
N PRO A 2 -27.39 -7.52 -3.36
CA PRO A 2 -26.20 -7.75 -2.56
C PRO A 2 -24.95 -7.42 -3.38
N ILE A 3 -24.00 -6.70 -2.79
CA ILE A 3 -22.74 -6.33 -3.42
C ILE A 3 -21.88 -7.60 -3.45
N ARG A 4 -21.62 -8.15 -4.64
CA ARG A 4 -20.75 -9.33 -4.80
C ARG A 4 -19.30 -8.85 -4.98
N PRO A 5 -18.32 -9.55 -4.40
CA PRO A 5 -16.91 -9.22 -4.64
C PRO A 5 -16.62 -9.39 -6.13
N LYS A 6 -15.77 -8.51 -6.67
CA LYS A 6 -15.25 -8.69 -8.02
C LYS A 6 -14.37 -9.94 -8.02
N ASN A 7 -14.64 -10.88 -8.91
CA ASN A 7 -14.00 -12.20 -8.94
C ASN A 7 -12.58 -12.09 -9.52
N GLU A 8 -11.67 -11.48 -8.74
CA GLU A 8 -10.25 -11.27 -9.07
C GLU A 8 -9.38 -12.12 -8.12
N ALA A 9 -8.11 -12.34 -8.51
CA ALA A 9 -7.15 -13.07 -7.69
C ALA A 9 -7.08 -12.45 -6.28
N GLN A 10 -6.91 -13.30 -5.27
CA GLN A 10 -6.87 -12.86 -3.87
C GLN A 10 -5.66 -11.95 -3.65
N LEU A 11 -5.95 -10.68 -3.36
CA LEU A 11 -4.94 -9.65 -3.14
C LEU A 11 -4.71 -9.48 -1.64
N PHE A 12 -3.45 -9.56 -1.22
CA PHE A 12 -3.01 -9.32 0.15
C PHE A 12 -2.34 -7.95 0.22
N ARG A 13 -2.78 -7.10 1.15
CA ARG A 13 -2.17 -5.80 1.43
C ARG A 13 -1.57 -5.78 2.83
N LEU A 14 -0.26 -5.58 2.92
CA LEU A 14 0.50 -5.52 4.16
C LEU A 14 1.18 -4.15 4.29
N ARG A 15 1.23 -3.61 5.51
CA ARG A 15 2.00 -2.42 5.83
C ARG A 15 3.11 -2.82 6.79
N LEU A 16 4.35 -2.74 6.32
CA LEU A 16 5.55 -3.09 7.06
C LEU A 16 6.11 -1.84 7.74
N SER A 17 6.34 -1.93 9.04
CA SER A 17 6.96 -0.85 9.82
C SER A 17 8.43 -1.17 10.05
N PRO A 18 9.37 -0.26 9.73
CA PRO A 18 10.78 -0.52 9.97
C PRO A 18 11.04 -0.63 11.47
N THR A 19 11.90 -1.56 11.84
CA THR A 19 12.50 -1.60 13.18
C THR A 19 13.61 -0.54 13.22
N PHE A 20 13.86 0.06 14.39
CA PHE A 20 14.87 1.12 14.51
C PHE A 20 16.27 0.56 14.19
N ASN A 21 16.75 0.82 12.98
CA ASN A 21 18.14 0.66 12.58
C ASN A 21 18.69 2.00 12.07
N THR A 22 20.01 2.08 11.89
CA THR A 22 20.71 3.32 11.51
C THR A 22 20.12 3.94 10.24
N GLY A 23 19.52 5.13 10.37
CA GLY A 23 18.82 5.83 9.29
C GLY A 23 17.35 6.07 9.63
N SER A 24 16.60 6.60 8.67
CA SER A 24 15.14 6.71 8.76
C SER A 24 14.52 6.03 7.52
N PRO A 25 14.50 4.69 7.47
CA PRO A 25 13.83 3.97 6.39
C PRO A 25 12.32 4.24 6.42
N PRO A 26 11.63 4.25 5.26
CA PRO A 26 10.20 4.48 5.20
C PRO A 26 9.42 3.22 5.61
N GLU A 27 8.17 3.40 6.01
CA GLU A 27 7.21 2.28 6.02
C GLU A 27 6.95 1.82 4.58
N LEU A 28 6.65 0.53 4.41
CA LEU A 28 6.33 -0.03 3.11
C LEU A 28 4.89 -0.54 3.10
N GLU A 29 4.11 -0.12 2.12
CA GLU A 29 2.85 -0.78 1.78
C GLU A 29 3.09 -1.68 0.57
N ILE A 30 2.75 -2.95 0.71
CA ILE A 30 2.93 -3.96 -0.33
C ILE A 30 1.61 -4.61 -0.68
N GLU A 31 1.39 -4.79 -1.97
CA GLU A 31 0.30 -5.58 -2.52
C GLU A 31 0.86 -6.80 -3.24
N VAL A 32 0.43 -7.98 -2.82
CA VAL A 32 0.86 -9.24 -3.38
C VAL A 32 -0.34 -10.12 -3.69
N ALA A 33 -0.24 -10.94 -4.73
CA ALA A 33 -1.21 -11.98 -5.03
C ALA A 33 -0.48 -13.32 -5.17
N MET A 34 -1.23 -14.40 -5.03
CA MET A 34 -0.70 -15.71 -5.39
C MET A 34 -0.50 -15.76 -6.90
N ASN A 35 0.63 -16.33 -7.32
CA ASN A 35 0.90 -16.49 -8.75
C ASN A 35 -0.07 -17.51 -9.38
N SER A 36 -0.20 -17.47 -10.71
CA SER A 36 -1.12 -18.36 -11.44
C SER A 36 -0.83 -19.86 -11.26
N ASN A 37 0.40 -20.20 -10.90
CA ASN A 37 0.86 -21.57 -10.71
C ASN A 37 0.66 -22.07 -9.27
N PHE A 38 0.17 -21.20 -8.37
CA PHE A 38 -0.07 -21.50 -6.96
C PHE A 38 1.18 -22.01 -6.20
N ASP A 39 2.39 -21.72 -6.69
CA ASP A 39 3.67 -22.12 -6.10
C ASP A 39 4.49 -20.94 -5.56
N GLY A 40 3.98 -19.71 -5.74
CA GLY A 40 4.68 -18.49 -5.36
C GLY A 40 3.76 -17.29 -5.23
N VAL A 41 4.40 -16.12 -5.10
CA VAL A 41 3.71 -14.84 -4.94
C VAL A 41 4.24 -13.84 -5.97
N ASP A 42 3.31 -13.10 -6.54
CA ASP A 42 3.57 -11.99 -7.44
C ASP A 42 3.35 -10.68 -6.67
N VAL A 43 4.37 -9.83 -6.70
CA VAL A 43 4.32 -8.51 -6.05
C VAL A 43 3.78 -7.52 -7.08
N HIS A 44 2.61 -6.96 -6.80
CA HIS A 44 1.90 -6.04 -7.69
C HIS A 44 2.25 -4.57 -7.42
N SER A 45 2.48 -4.23 -6.16
CA SER A 45 2.83 -2.86 -5.77
C SER A 45 3.74 -2.88 -4.55
N VAL A 46 4.71 -1.97 -4.54
CA VAL A 46 5.54 -1.65 -3.38
C VAL A 46 5.60 -0.14 -3.27
N LYS A 47 5.05 0.41 -2.19
CA LYS A 47 4.98 1.85 -1.96
C LYS A 47 5.77 2.20 -0.71
N ALA A 48 6.73 3.11 -0.84
CA ALA A 48 7.35 3.77 0.30
C ALA A 48 6.42 4.87 0.82
N ILE A 49 5.99 4.77 2.07
CA ILE A 49 5.13 5.76 2.70
C ILE A 49 5.98 6.90 3.22
N ILE A 50 5.77 8.09 2.65
CA ILE A 50 6.51 9.31 3.01
C ILE A 50 5.82 10.00 4.19
N THR A 51 4.50 10.17 4.09
CA THR A 51 3.68 10.76 5.15
C THR A 51 2.27 10.17 5.16
N THR A 52 1.66 10.12 6.33
CA THR A 52 0.24 9.79 6.51
C THR A 52 -0.34 10.74 7.54
N ASN A 53 -1.49 11.33 7.23
CA ASN A 53 -2.24 12.17 8.14
C ASN A 53 -3.72 11.78 8.11
N SER A 54 -4.36 11.75 9.27
CA SER A 54 -5.77 11.38 9.40
C SER A 54 -6.55 12.36 10.25
N VAL A 55 -7.85 12.48 9.95
CA VAL A 55 -8.81 13.29 10.71
C VAL A 55 -10.09 12.48 10.88
N ASP A 56 -10.59 12.44 12.12
CA ASP A 56 -11.84 11.76 12.47
C ASP A 56 -12.99 12.76 12.51
N TYR A 57 -14.09 12.39 11.84
CA TYR A 57 -15.37 13.09 11.83
C TYR A 57 -16.41 12.21 12.50
N LEU A 58 -16.91 12.69 13.64
CA LEU A 58 -18.04 12.07 14.32
C LEU A 58 -19.31 12.50 13.60
N LEU A 59 -20.07 11.55 13.08
CA LEU A 59 -21.38 11.82 12.49
C LEU A 59 -22.44 11.79 13.61
N PRO A 60 -23.05 12.92 13.99
CA PRO A 60 -24.01 12.92 15.10
C PRO A 60 -25.24 12.04 14.83
N GLU A 61 -25.58 11.82 13.55
CA GLU A 61 -26.71 11.00 13.11
C GLU A 61 -26.34 9.51 12.90
N ASN A 62 -25.07 9.13 13.06
CA ASN A 62 -24.59 7.79 12.77
C ASN A 62 -23.50 7.37 13.78
N GLY A 63 -23.71 6.27 14.50
CA GLY A 63 -22.72 5.71 15.42
C GLY A 63 -21.47 5.09 14.75
N LEU A 64 -21.19 5.45 13.49
CA LEU A 64 -19.97 5.12 12.76
C LEU A 64 -19.13 6.39 12.62
N ASP A 65 -17.86 6.28 12.95
CA ASP A 65 -16.89 7.36 12.76
C ASP A 65 -16.40 7.37 11.31
N LEU A 66 -16.36 8.55 10.69
CA LEU A 66 -15.73 8.73 9.39
C LEU A 66 -14.29 9.21 9.58
N ARG A 67 -13.32 8.40 9.18
CA ARG A 67 -11.90 8.78 9.16
C ARG A 67 -11.46 9.13 7.76
N PHE A 68 -11.02 10.37 7.54
CA PHE A 68 -10.33 10.76 6.30
C PHE A 68 -8.83 10.61 6.51
N THR A 69 -8.20 9.77 5.70
CA THR A 69 -6.75 9.55 5.72
C THR A 69 -6.15 9.99 4.40
N ARG A 70 -5.15 10.86 4.45
CA ARG A 70 -4.32 11.23 3.31
C ARG A 70 -2.96 10.57 3.47
N THR A 71 -2.52 9.89 2.42
CA THR A 71 -1.22 9.21 2.36
C THR A 71 -0.45 9.77 1.17
N VAL A 72 0.81 10.17 1.39
CA VAL A 72 1.76 10.46 0.33
C VAL A 72 2.75 9.31 0.28
N SER A 73 2.86 8.68 -0.90
CA SER A 73 3.73 7.54 -1.11
C SER A 73 4.45 7.63 -2.43
N GLN A 74 5.64 7.03 -2.49
CA GLN A 74 6.37 6.80 -3.73
C GLN A 74 6.20 5.34 -4.14
N ASP A 75 5.69 5.10 -5.35
CA ASP A 75 5.72 3.75 -5.94
C ASP A 75 7.16 3.39 -6.31
N LEU A 76 7.64 2.27 -5.80
CA LEU A 76 9.02 1.80 -6.00
C LEU A 76 9.17 0.89 -7.23
N LEU A 77 8.05 0.38 -7.76
CA LEU A 77 8.05 -0.42 -8.99
C LEU A 77 7.90 0.46 -10.22
N TYR A 78 7.28 1.64 -10.07
CA TYR A 78 7.14 2.62 -11.13
C TYR A 78 8.13 3.78 -10.95
N LYS A 79 9.15 3.86 -11.81
CA LYS A 79 10.05 5.03 -11.82
C LYS A 79 9.47 6.11 -12.75
N PRO A 80 9.11 7.30 -12.25
CA PRO A 80 8.83 8.41 -13.15
C PRO A 80 10.12 8.72 -13.92
N SER A 81 10.08 8.61 -15.24
CA SER A 81 11.21 8.99 -16.07
C SER A 81 11.47 10.48 -15.84
N SER A 82 12.61 10.81 -15.23
CA SER A 82 12.97 12.20 -14.92
C SER A 82 13.28 13.05 -16.16
N ASN A 83 12.99 12.56 -17.37
CA ASN A 83 13.30 13.19 -18.66
C ASN A 83 12.14 13.10 -19.67
N SER A 84 10.87 13.10 -19.26
CA SER A 84 9.77 13.25 -20.22
C SER A 84 9.43 14.74 -20.41
N GLU A 85 10.28 15.45 -21.14
CA GLU A 85 9.74 16.47 -22.04
C GLU A 85 8.79 15.73 -23.01
N LEU A 86 7.57 16.24 -23.13
CA LEU A 86 6.50 15.73 -23.99
C LEU A 86 7.04 15.27 -25.37
N PRO A 87 6.43 14.25 -25.99
CA PRO A 87 5.27 14.59 -26.80
C PRO A 87 4.09 13.62 -26.68
N GLN A 88 2.92 14.23 -26.84
CA GLN A 88 1.63 13.62 -27.07
C GLN A 88 1.66 12.67 -28.29
N SER A 89 0.74 11.71 -28.26
CA SER A 89 0.28 10.87 -29.37
C SER A 89 1.21 9.74 -29.83
N SER A 90 1.04 8.55 -29.26
CA SER A 90 0.68 7.35 -30.03
C SER A 90 0.56 6.15 -29.09
N SER A 91 -0.50 5.37 -29.31
CA SER A 91 -0.72 4.07 -28.72
C SER A 91 0.27 3.08 -29.33
N GLU A 92 1.39 2.79 -28.69
CA GLU A 92 2.28 1.69 -29.08
C GLU A 92 3.04 1.13 -27.86
N ASN A 93 2.68 -0.11 -27.49
CA ASN A 93 3.43 -1.11 -26.71
C ASN A 93 4.64 -0.60 -25.90
N PHE A 94 4.38 -0.16 -24.67
CA PHE A 94 5.42 -0.06 -23.65
C PHE A 94 5.88 -1.47 -23.27
N PHE A 95 7.03 -1.90 -23.82
CA PHE A 95 7.80 -2.96 -23.19
C PHE A 95 8.26 -2.45 -21.82
N PRO A 96 8.05 -3.19 -20.72
CA PRO A 96 8.63 -2.79 -19.44
C PRO A 96 10.15 -2.85 -19.59
N GLU A 97 10.81 -1.70 -19.42
CA GLU A 97 12.25 -1.63 -19.21
C GLU A 97 12.64 -2.63 -18.09
N PRO A 98 13.76 -3.36 -18.22
CA PRO A 98 14.18 -4.29 -17.19
C PRO A 98 14.33 -3.52 -15.87
N SER A 99 13.69 -4.04 -14.82
CA SER A 99 13.79 -3.50 -13.47
C SER A 99 15.26 -3.28 -13.12
N SER A 100 15.59 -2.14 -12.51
CA SER A 100 16.93 -1.92 -11.96
C SER A 100 17.33 -3.12 -11.09
N PRO A 101 18.57 -3.63 -11.17
CA PRO A 101 19.02 -4.77 -10.35
C PRO A 101 18.71 -4.59 -8.85
N GLN A 102 18.75 -3.36 -8.35
CA GLN A 102 18.41 -3.02 -6.97
C GLN A 102 16.94 -3.29 -6.62
N ILE A 103 16.02 -3.01 -7.55
CA ILE A 103 14.59 -3.29 -7.39
C ILE A 103 14.36 -4.81 -7.39
N GLU A 104 15.09 -5.57 -8.20
CA GLU A 104 14.99 -7.03 -8.22
C GLU A 104 15.44 -7.64 -6.88
N VAL A 105 16.55 -7.17 -6.30
CA VAL A 105 16.99 -7.60 -4.98
C VAL A 105 15.95 -7.29 -3.90
N MET A 106 15.34 -6.10 -3.94
CA MET A 106 14.26 -5.72 -3.03
C MET A 106 13.05 -6.64 -3.18
N LEU A 107 12.56 -6.83 -4.40
CA LEU A 107 11.44 -7.71 -4.71
C LEU A 107 11.70 -9.14 -4.23
N GLN A 108 12.90 -9.66 -4.46
CA GLN A 108 13.28 -10.99 -4.02
C GLN A 108 13.25 -11.12 -2.50
N SER A 109 13.78 -10.12 -1.77
CA SER A 109 13.75 -10.13 -0.30
C SER A 109 12.31 -10.11 0.27
N LEU A 110 11.40 -9.36 -0.37
CA LEU A 110 9.97 -9.33 -0.01
C LEU A 110 9.31 -10.68 -0.30
N LYS A 111 9.53 -11.26 -1.49
CA LYS A 111 8.96 -12.56 -1.88
C LYS A 111 9.38 -13.66 -0.90
N THR A 112 10.69 -13.76 -0.61
CA THR A 112 11.21 -14.75 0.34
C THR A 112 10.58 -14.61 1.73
N SER A 113 10.28 -13.39 2.17
CA SER A 113 9.70 -13.12 3.49
C SER A 113 8.22 -13.52 3.61
N ILE A 114 7.47 -13.53 2.50
CA ILE A 114 5.99 -13.63 2.53
C ILE A 114 5.49 -14.93 1.91
N GLN A 115 6.18 -15.47 0.90
CA GLN A 115 5.72 -16.61 0.10
C GLN A 115 5.29 -17.80 0.95
N GLY A 116 6.09 -18.17 1.97
CA GLY A 116 5.77 -19.30 2.84
C GLY A 116 4.43 -19.17 3.57
N SER A 117 4.07 -17.96 4.00
CA SER A 117 2.81 -17.71 4.71
C SER A 117 1.61 -17.78 3.77
N ILE A 118 1.71 -17.16 2.59
CA ILE A 118 0.62 -17.12 1.60
C ILE A 118 0.38 -18.51 1.00
N VAL A 119 1.44 -19.20 0.56
CA VAL A 119 1.31 -20.53 -0.06
C VAL A 119 0.74 -21.55 0.92
N SER A 120 1.16 -21.50 2.18
CA SER A 120 0.63 -22.40 3.23
C SER A 120 -0.83 -22.08 3.59
N SER A 121 -1.25 -20.81 3.50
CA SER A 121 -2.63 -20.41 3.81
C SER A 121 -3.63 -20.89 2.76
N GLU A 122 -3.21 -21.09 1.51
CA GLU A 122 -4.06 -21.63 0.45
C GLU A 122 -4.07 -23.16 0.48
N ALA A 123 -2.93 -23.78 0.80
CA ALA A 123 -2.82 -25.24 0.91
C ALA A 123 -3.51 -25.81 2.16
N SER A 124 -3.68 -25.01 3.22
CA SER A 124 -4.22 -25.46 4.51
C SER A 124 -5.43 -24.63 4.95
N GLN A 125 -6.40 -25.28 5.61
CA GLN A 125 -7.50 -24.54 6.26
C GLN A 125 -7.10 -23.95 7.62
N ALA A 126 -5.92 -24.29 8.13
CA ALA A 126 -5.40 -23.83 9.41
C ALA A 126 -4.97 -22.36 9.35
N ALA A 127 -4.98 -21.68 10.50
CA ALA A 127 -4.47 -20.32 10.58
C ALA A 127 -2.94 -20.32 10.40
N VAL A 128 -2.45 -19.53 9.45
CA VAL A 128 -1.02 -19.39 9.18
C VAL A 128 -0.55 -18.02 9.67
N PRO A 129 0.19 -17.95 10.79
CA PRO A 129 0.68 -16.68 11.31
C PRO A 129 1.78 -16.13 10.40
N LEU A 130 1.86 -14.80 10.33
CA LEU A 130 3.02 -14.12 9.75
C LEU A 130 4.20 -14.18 10.74
N PRO A 131 5.45 -14.28 10.27
CA PRO A 131 6.59 -13.99 11.12
C PRO A 131 6.47 -12.55 11.65
N ILE A 132 7.01 -12.29 12.84
CA ILE A 132 6.95 -10.94 13.43
C ILE A 132 7.84 -9.98 12.64
N PHE A 133 9.02 -10.44 12.22
CA PHE A 133 10.03 -9.64 11.55
C PHE A 133 10.47 -10.24 10.21
N CYS A 134 10.93 -9.39 9.30
CA CYS A 134 11.61 -9.76 8.06
C CYS A 134 12.73 -8.79 7.72
N ASN A 135 13.64 -9.23 6.85
CA ASN A 135 14.70 -8.36 6.32
C ASN A 135 14.37 -8.01 4.87
N VAL A 136 14.29 -6.71 4.58
CA VAL A 136 14.03 -6.18 3.24
C VAL A 136 15.25 -5.40 2.79
N THR A 137 15.75 -5.70 1.60
CA THR A 137 16.90 -5.00 1.01
C THR A 137 16.39 -3.84 0.17
N LEU A 138 16.76 -2.62 0.54
CA LEU A 138 16.30 -1.38 -0.12
C LEU A 138 17.43 -0.70 -0.89
N PRO A 139 17.13 -0.01 -1.98
CA PRO A 139 17.99 1.03 -2.52
C PRO A 139 18.37 2.07 -1.44
N SER A 140 19.66 2.37 -1.33
CA SER A 140 20.19 3.26 -0.27
C SER A 140 19.66 4.69 -0.31
N ASP A 141 19.18 5.16 -1.46
CA ASP A 141 18.56 6.46 -1.65
C ASP A 141 17.19 6.58 -0.98
N LEU A 142 16.51 5.45 -0.72
CA LEU A 142 15.26 5.43 0.03
C LEU A 142 15.47 5.58 1.54
N VAL A 143 16.68 5.33 2.04
CA VAL A 143 17.00 5.46 3.47
C VAL A 143 17.62 6.83 3.70
N LEU A 144 16.83 7.76 4.24
CA LEU A 144 17.32 9.08 4.62
C LEU A 144 18.39 8.93 5.71
N GLN A 145 19.65 9.19 5.37
CA GLN A 145 20.73 9.22 6.34
C GLN A 145 20.77 10.56 7.08
N PRO A 146 20.98 10.57 8.41
CA PRO A 146 21.15 11.80 9.17
C PRO A 146 22.38 12.60 8.66
N ALA A 147 22.23 13.92 8.59
CA ALA A 147 23.20 14.86 8.01
C ALA A 147 24.61 14.79 8.64
N SER A 148 24.78 14.17 9.81
CA SER A 148 26.08 13.98 10.48
C SER A 148 26.99 12.96 9.81
N HIS A 149 26.47 12.12 8.90
CA HIS A 149 27.28 11.16 8.12
C HIS A 149 27.62 11.64 6.70
N ARG A 150 27.21 12.86 6.29
CA ARG A 150 27.75 13.54 5.09
C ARG A 150 29.17 14.08 5.34
N VAL A 151 30.01 13.34 6.04
CA VAL A 151 31.46 13.57 5.98
C VAL A 151 31.92 12.94 4.68
N LYS A 152 32.36 13.79 3.75
CA LYS A 152 33.00 13.44 2.49
C LYS A 152 33.91 12.20 2.65
N SER A 153 33.43 11.00 2.31
CA SER A 153 34.29 9.85 2.07
C SER A 153 34.94 10.04 0.69
N LYS A 154 35.88 10.98 0.63
CA LYS A 154 36.78 11.13 -0.49
C LYS A 154 37.78 9.96 -0.38
N LYS A 155 37.69 9.04 -1.34
CA LYS A 155 38.52 7.85 -1.60
C LYS A 155 38.18 6.60 -0.78
N MET A 156 37.45 5.67 -1.40
CA MET A 156 37.67 4.24 -1.25
C MET A 156 37.28 3.53 -2.55
N ASP A 157 37.96 2.43 -2.84
CA ASP A 157 38.11 1.74 -4.12
C ASP A 157 36.88 1.59 -5.03
N GLU A 158 37.19 1.58 -6.32
CA GLU A 158 36.41 0.97 -7.40
C GLU A 158 36.14 -0.52 -7.10
N SER A 159 35.11 -0.79 -6.31
CA SER A 159 34.32 -2.00 -6.47
C SER A 159 32.87 -1.57 -6.63
N MET A 160 32.26 -1.94 -7.74
CA MET A 160 30.84 -1.79 -8.08
C MET A 160 29.95 -2.60 -7.13
N ALA A 161 30.03 -2.36 -5.82
CA ALA A 161 29.24 -3.04 -4.81
C ALA A 161 27.97 -2.23 -4.54
N GLU A 162 26.91 -2.61 -5.27
CA GLU A 162 25.49 -2.50 -4.91
C GLU A 162 25.14 -1.55 -3.76
N ASN A 163 24.67 -0.34 -4.10
CA ASN A 163 24.16 0.68 -3.19
C ASN A 163 22.82 0.28 -2.52
N ASN A 164 22.78 -0.87 -1.85
CA ASN A 164 21.62 -1.40 -1.14
C ASN A 164 21.86 -1.41 0.39
N VAL A 165 20.78 -1.25 1.15
CA VAL A 165 20.77 -1.33 2.61
C VAL A 165 19.70 -2.33 3.02
N THR A 166 20.08 -3.34 3.81
CA THR A 166 19.12 -4.27 4.41
C THR A 166 18.54 -3.67 5.69
N VAL A 167 17.21 -3.64 5.76
CA VAL A 167 16.46 -3.11 6.88
C VAL A 167 15.57 -4.19 7.45
N GLU A 168 15.55 -4.33 8.77
CA GLU A 168 14.61 -5.21 9.45
C GLU A 168 13.26 -4.49 9.60
N TYR A 169 12.20 -5.13 9.12
CA TYR A 169 10.82 -4.66 9.17
C TYR A 169 9.98 -5.58 10.06
N MET A 170 8.91 -5.02 10.61
CA MET A 170 7.91 -5.74 11.38
C MET A 170 6.62 -5.86 10.57
N PHE A 171 6.06 -7.07 10.51
CA PHE A 171 4.74 -7.30 9.94
C PHE A 171 3.63 -6.73 10.83
N PRO A 172 2.45 -6.40 10.27
CA PRO A 172 1.30 -6.04 11.08
C PRO A 172 0.93 -7.20 12.01
N PRO A 173 0.44 -6.94 13.23
CA PRO A 173 0.13 -7.95 14.23
C PRO A 173 -1.17 -8.71 13.87
N LEU A 174 -1.14 -9.46 12.77
CA LEU A 174 -2.23 -10.29 12.28
C LEU A 174 -2.10 -11.69 12.86
N ASN A 175 -3.21 -12.24 13.35
CA ASN A 175 -3.26 -13.64 13.80
C ASN A 175 -3.08 -14.62 12.63
N ASP A 176 -3.46 -14.20 11.43
CA ASP A 176 -3.49 -15.01 10.21
C ASP A 176 -3.25 -14.10 9.00
N ILE A 177 -2.44 -14.55 8.03
CA ILE A 177 -2.21 -13.86 6.75
C ILE A 177 -3.52 -13.58 5.99
N ARG A 178 -4.58 -14.36 6.21
CA ARG A 178 -5.92 -14.08 5.65
C ARG A 178 -6.47 -12.71 6.09
N GLY A 179 -6.02 -12.18 7.23
CA GLY A 179 -6.34 -10.82 7.66
C GLY A 179 -5.74 -9.72 6.78
N ALA A 180 -4.78 -10.06 5.92
CA ALA A 180 -4.22 -9.15 4.93
C ALA A 180 -5.03 -9.10 3.62
N ILE A 181 -6.01 -9.99 3.44
CA ILE A 181 -6.83 -10.03 2.21
C ILE A 181 -7.64 -8.74 2.09
N VAL A 182 -7.60 -8.14 0.90
CA VAL A 182 -8.43 -6.99 0.53
C VAL A 182 -9.50 -7.46 -0.44
N GLN A 183 -10.76 -7.32 -0.03
CA GLN A 183 -11.90 -7.61 -0.89
C GLN A 183 -12.37 -6.32 -1.57
N LYS A 184 -12.34 -6.32 -2.90
CA LYS A 184 -12.75 -5.16 -3.69
C LYS A 184 -14.22 -5.26 -4.11
N TYR A 185 -14.93 -4.18 -3.85
CA TYR A 185 -16.33 -3.97 -4.16
C TYR A 185 -16.51 -2.70 -4.98
N ASN A 186 -17.69 -2.53 -5.56
CA ASN A 186 -18.07 -1.30 -6.27
C ASN A 186 -19.22 -0.62 -5.53
N PHE A 187 -19.04 0.63 -5.16
CA PHE A 187 -20.06 1.47 -4.54
C PHE A 187 -20.24 2.75 -5.35
N ASN A 188 -21.39 2.89 -6.01
CA ASN A 188 -21.72 4.03 -6.87
C ASN A 188 -20.63 4.35 -7.93
N GLY A 189 -19.98 3.32 -8.50
CA GLY A 189 -18.92 3.49 -9.50
C GLY A 189 -17.53 3.72 -8.91
N ARG A 190 -17.39 3.73 -7.57
CA ARG A 190 -16.10 3.89 -6.86
C ARG A 190 -15.65 2.55 -6.27
N PRO A 191 -14.34 2.22 -6.33
CA PRO A 191 -13.81 1.03 -5.69
C PRO A 191 -13.89 1.17 -4.17
N LEU A 192 -14.34 0.09 -3.53
CA LEU A 192 -14.45 -0.02 -2.09
C LEU A 192 -13.63 -1.21 -1.62
N ASP A 193 -12.69 -0.95 -0.73
CA ASP A 193 -11.86 -1.97 -0.11
C ASP A 193 -12.49 -2.39 1.22
N TYR A 194 -12.68 -3.69 1.40
CA TYR A 194 -13.13 -4.29 2.65
C TYR A 194 -12.08 -5.24 3.19
N ARG A 195 -11.83 -5.16 4.49
CA ARG A 195 -10.91 -6.03 5.21
C ARG A 195 -11.55 -6.48 6.52
N TYR A 196 -11.30 -7.74 6.86
CA TYR A 196 -11.65 -8.32 8.13
C TYR A 196 -10.41 -8.98 8.71
N TYR A 197 -10.01 -8.59 9.92
CA TYR A 197 -8.90 -9.22 10.60
C TYR A 197 -9.06 -9.22 12.11
N GLU A 198 -8.37 -10.16 12.74
CA GLU A 198 -8.24 -10.28 14.18
C GLU A 198 -6.79 -9.97 14.54
N SER A 199 -6.58 -9.04 15.47
CA SER A 199 -5.27 -8.65 15.99
C SER A 199 -5.22 -8.74 17.52
N GLY A 200 -4.04 -9.12 18.04
CA GLY A 200 -3.77 -9.20 19.48
C GLY A 200 -3.91 -10.59 20.11
N SER A 201 -3.30 -10.78 21.29
CA SER A 201 -3.11 -12.09 21.94
C SER A 201 -4.25 -12.54 22.87
N LEU A 202 -5.09 -11.63 23.37
CA LEU A 202 -6.16 -11.89 24.33
C LEU A 202 -7.39 -11.06 23.97
N LEU A 203 -8.53 -11.71 23.69
CA LEU A 203 -9.77 -11.08 23.18
C LEU A 203 -9.53 -10.30 21.88
N ALA A 204 -8.98 -10.98 20.87
CA ALA A 204 -8.61 -10.38 19.60
C ALA A 204 -9.71 -9.42 19.11
N ALA A 205 -9.36 -8.14 19.00
CA ALA A 205 -10.29 -7.13 18.55
C ALA A 205 -10.61 -7.44 17.08
N ARG A 206 -11.85 -7.85 16.83
CA ARG A 206 -12.33 -8.05 15.46
C ARG A 206 -12.46 -6.70 14.80
N THR A 207 -11.66 -6.48 13.78
CA THR A 207 -11.65 -5.23 13.03
C THR A 207 -12.29 -5.47 11.66
N ASN A 208 -13.37 -4.72 11.40
CA ASN A 208 -13.96 -4.60 10.08
C ASN A 208 -13.59 -3.22 9.55
N GLU A 209 -12.83 -3.18 8.47
CA GLU A 209 -12.41 -1.95 7.82
C GLU A 209 -13.09 -1.86 6.45
N VAL A 210 -13.70 -0.72 6.18
CA VAL A 210 -14.35 -0.38 4.91
C VAL A 210 -13.79 0.96 4.49
N SER A 211 -13.05 0.99 3.38
CA SER A 211 -12.35 2.19 2.93
C SER A 211 -12.60 2.46 1.45
N MET A 212 -12.76 3.74 1.11
CA MET A 212 -12.86 4.22 -0.27
C MET A 212 -11.67 5.13 -0.55
N GLY A 213 -11.04 4.96 -1.71
CA GLY A 213 -9.89 5.77 -2.14
C GLY A 213 -10.24 6.79 -3.21
N MET A 214 -9.47 7.87 -3.26
CA MET A 214 -9.40 8.85 -4.33
C MET A 214 -7.92 9.18 -4.54
N GLU A 215 -7.49 9.27 -5.79
CA GLU A 215 -6.14 9.73 -6.13
C GLU A 215 -6.13 11.26 -6.21
N ILE A 216 -5.14 11.89 -5.60
CA ILE A 216 -4.95 13.34 -5.69
C ILE A 216 -3.92 13.58 -6.80
N PRO A 217 -4.31 14.16 -7.95
CA PRO A 217 -3.38 14.43 -9.03
C PRO A 217 -2.29 15.42 -8.59
N GLN A 218 -1.11 15.32 -9.21
CA GLN A 218 -0.12 16.39 -9.09
C GLN A 218 -0.62 17.61 -9.85
N ILE A 219 -0.64 18.75 -9.17
CA ILE A 219 -1.11 20.01 -9.75
C ILE A 219 0.08 20.66 -10.45
N ASP A 220 -0.07 20.92 -11.75
CA ASP A 220 0.94 21.63 -12.52
C ASP A 220 0.81 23.13 -12.26
N SER A 221 1.92 23.77 -11.89
CA SER A 221 1.94 25.21 -11.57
C SER A 221 1.48 26.13 -12.71
N ALA A 222 1.40 25.62 -13.95
CA ALA A 222 0.96 26.37 -15.12
C ALA A 222 -0.57 26.42 -15.31
N ALA A 223 -1.34 25.53 -14.65
CA ALA A 223 -2.79 25.40 -14.82
C ALA A 223 -3.56 25.37 -13.48
N GLU A 224 -2.95 25.95 -12.43
CA GLU A 224 -3.39 25.80 -11.03
C GLU A 224 -4.88 26.07 -10.82
N ASN A 225 -5.42 27.18 -11.33
CA ASN A 225 -6.79 27.59 -10.99
C ASN A 225 -7.88 26.62 -11.47
N ASP A 226 -7.77 26.09 -12.69
CA ASP A 226 -8.77 25.16 -13.23
C ASP A 226 -8.64 23.78 -12.58
N GLN A 227 -7.40 23.34 -12.29
CA GLN A 227 -7.13 22.07 -11.62
C GLN A 227 -7.59 22.07 -10.16
N TYR A 228 -7.43 23.17 -9.42
CA TYR A 228 -7.94 23.29 -8.05
C TYR A 228 -9.47 23.22 -8.01
N GLN A 229 -10.18 23.85 -8.95
CA GLN A 229 -11.64 23.78 -9.01
C GLN A 229 -12.12 22.37 -9.34
N GLN A 230 -11.46 21.69 -10.27
CA GLN A 230 -11.78 20.30 -10.59
C GLN A 230 -11.51 19.36 -9.40
N LEU A 231 -10.38 19.53 -8.71
CA LEU A 231 -10.04 18.76 -7.52
C LEU A 231 -11.05 19.00 -6.39
N ASP A 232 -11.46 20.25 -6.17
CA ASP A 232 -12.48 20.58 -5.18
C ASP A 232 -13.82 19.91 -5.51
N HIS A 233 -14.25 19.95 -6.77
CA HIS A 233 -15.46 19.27 -7.21
C HIS A 233 -15.37 17.74 -7.04
N GLU A 234 -14.23 17.15 -7.40
CA GLU A 234 -13.98 15.73 -7.23
C GLU A 234 -13.99 15.32 -5.74
N PHE A 235 -13.32 16.11 -4.90
CA PHE A 235 -13.28 15.90 -3.45
C PHE A 235 -14.69 16.00 -2.84
N HIS A 236 -15.51 16.98 -3.23
CA HIS A 236 -16.89 17.07 -2.78
C HIS A 236 -17.72 15.85 -3.20
N SER A 237 -17.54 15.36 -4.43
CA SER A 237 -18.18 14.12 -4.90
C SER A 237 -17.73 12.90 -4.10
N PHE A 238 -16.44 12.80 -3.80
CA PHE A 238 -15.86 11.74 -2.96
C PHE A 238 -16.40 11.79 -1.52
N TYR A 239 -16.42 12.97 -0.91
CA TYR A 239 -16.95 13.21 0.43
C TYR A 239 -18.43 12.78 0.53
N ASN A 240 -19.26 13.22 -0.42
CA ASN A 240 -20.68 12.85 -0.45
C ASN A 240 -20.88 11.34 -0.58
N ALA A 241 -20.06 10.67 -1.40
CA ALA A 241 -20.08 9.22 -1.53
C ALA A 241 -19.67 8.50 -0.23
N ALA A 242 -18.66 9.01 0.48
CA ALA A 242 -18.23 8.48 1.77
C ALA A 242 -19.32 8.62 2.85
N CYS A 243 -20.01 9.76 2.90
CA CYS A 243 -21.15 9.95 3.80
C CYS A 243 -22.32 9.01 3.45
N ASP A 244 -22.74 8.92 2.18
CA ASP A 244 -23.80 8.00 1.74
C ASP A 244 -23.47 6.54 2.08
N MET A 245 -22.20 6.15 1.91
CA MET A 245 -21.69 4.84 2.31
C MET A 245 -21.88 4.61 3.82
N ALA A 246 -21.42 5.53 4.67
CA ALA A 246 -21.55 5.41 6.12
C ALA A 246 -23.01 5.28 6.55
N PHE A 247 -23.90 6.10 5.99
CA PHE A 247 -25.33 6.03 6.30
C PHE A 247 -25.97 4.72 5.85
N LYS A 248 -25.63 4.20 4.67
CA LYS A 248 -26.15 2.91 4.19
C LYS A 248 -25.66 1.73 5.03
N ILE A 249 -24.41 1.75 5.48
CA ILE A 249 -23.87 0.71 6.37
C ILE A 249 -24.57 0.76 7.72
N HIS A 250 -24.77 1.96 8.28
CA HIS A 250 -25.46 2.15 9.55
C HIS A 250 -26.93 1.76 9.47
N GLY A 251 -27.67 2.26 8.48
CA GLY A 251 -29.10 1.99 8.32
C GLY A 251 -29.40 0.51 8.19
N LYS A 252 -28.50 -0.29 7.61
CA LYS A 252 -28.65 -1.75 7.54
C LYS A 252 -28.38 -2.49 8.85
N ARG A 253 -27.74 -1.87 9.85
CA ARG A 253 -27.54 -2.47 11.18
C ARG A 253 -28.80 -2.43 12.06
N TYR A 254 -29.82 -1.65 11.69
CA TYR A 254 -31.05 -1.46 12.47
C TYR A 254 -32.33 -1.96 11.78
N VAL A 255 -32.19 -2.73 10.69
CA VAL A 255 -33.33 -3.25 9.89
C VAL A 255 -33.43 -4.78 9.99
N ASP A 256 -32.92 -5.37 11.08
CA ASP A 256 -33.20 -6.75 11.49
C ASP A 256 -33.98 -6.76 12.82
#